data_AF-A0A8T7AG75-F1
#
_entry.id   AF-A0A8T7AG75-F1
#
_cell.length_a   1.000
_cell.length_b   1.000
_cell.length_c   1.000
_cell.angle_alpha   90.00
_cell.angle_beta   90.00
_cell.angle_gamma   90.00
#
_symmetry.space_group_name_H-M   'P 1'
#
loop_
_entity.id
_entity.type
_entity.pdbx_description
1 polymer ?
#
loop_
_entity_poly.entity_id
_entity_poly.type
_entity_poly.pdbx_seq_one_letter_code
_entity_poly.pdbx_strand_id
1 'polypeptide(L)'
;ELSPGHKQSLRLQAKLYERLEDWGMLRGLVPRLRQYQAYKKAEIDQIALLANKEILIDATAAEQLQAAWDSLDKTTKTQPKLIATYARGLLQHGQAKQAEAVVNQALKKHWDESLLDCYADLSGMDANKQLSQVENWLKKRGESAKLLQVAAKLCVRVKLWGKARSYIESSLAMQASPESYQLHGELLQHLGEVNEASESFKKGLQLLTGQTGNMTRILALPQNK
;
A
#
# COMPACT_ATOMS: atom_id res chain seq x y z
N GLU A 1 -42.16 -10.47 2.80
CA GLU A 1 -42.03 -9.13 2.20
C GLU A 1 -40.98 -8.34 2.98
N LEU A 2 -39.95 -7.81 2.32
CA LEU A 2 -38.85 -7.10 2.98
C LEU A 2 -39.23 -5.62 3.13
N SER A 3 -39.63 -5.19 4.32
CA SER A 3 -39.99 -3.81 4.58
C SER A 3 -38.81 -2.87 4.29
N PRO A 4 -38.97 -1.80 3.49
CA PRO A 4 -37.91 -0.83 3.16
C PRO A 4 -37.21 -0.23 4.39
N GLY A 5 -37.91 -0.10 5.52
CA GLY A 5 -37.37 0.39 6.78
C GLY A 5 -36.26 -0.49 7.38
N HIS A 6 -36.29 -1.81 7.14
CA HIS A 6 -35.26 -2.72 7.67
C HIS A 6 -33.90 -2.49 7.01
N LYS A 7 -33.88 -2.26 5.69
CA LYS A 7 -32.65 -1.94 4.96
C LYS A 7 -32.07 -0.59 5.36
N GLN A 8 -32.92 0.43 5.51
CA GLN A 8 -32.47 1.77 5.92
C GLN A 8 -31.93 1.79 7.35
N SER A 9 -32.56 1.06 8.27
CA SER A 9 -32.06 0.90 9.65
C SER A 9 -30.66 0.27 9.67
N LEU A 10 -30.45 -0.82 8.93
CA LEU A 10 -29.13 -1.46 8.82
C LEU A 10 -28.06 -0.52 8.24
N ARG A 11 -28.40 0.28 7.22
CA ARG A 11 -27.49 1.29 6.66
C ARG A 11 -27.11 2.35 7.69
N LEU A 12 -28.08 2.80 8.49
CA LEU A 12 -27.83 3.80 9.54
C LEU A 12 -26.97 3.23 10.66
N GLN A 13 -27.22 1.98 11.09
CA GLN A 13 -26.39 1.29 12.07
C GLN A 13 -24.95 1.13 11.57
N ALA A 14 -24.75 0.72 10.31
CA ALA A 14 -23.41 0.62 9.72
C ALA A 14 -22.67 1.97 9.76
N LYS A 15 -23.32 3.05 9.34
CA LYS A 15 -22.76 4.42 9.41
C LYS A 15 -22.48 4.87 10.84
N LEU A 16 -23.32 4.49 11.80
CA LEU A 16 -23.13 4.81 13.21
C LEU A 16 -21.89 4.10 13.74
N TYR A 17 -21.76 2.80 13.53
CA TYR A 17 -20.59 2.04 13.97
C TYR A 17 -19.30 2.52 13.30
N GLU A 18 -19.35 2.87 12.01
CA GLU A 18 -18.21 3.47 11.31
C GLU A 18 -17.80 4.82 11.92
N ARG A 19 -18.76 5.69 12.28
CA ARG A 19 -18.46 6.99 12.92
C ARG A 19 -17.98 6.89 14.36
N LEU A 20 -18.38 5.84 15.05
CA LEU A 20 -17.95 5.55 16.42
C LEU A 20 -16.66 4.73 16.46
N GLU A 21 -16.11 4.36 15.29
CA GLU A 21 -14.95 3.48 15.15
C GLU A 21 -15.14 2.13 15.87
N ASP A 22 -16.41 1.68 16.00
CA ASP A 22 -16.75 0.39 16.57
C ASP A 22 -16.69 -0.69 15.48
N TRP A 23 -15.46 -1.03 15.09
CA TRP A 23 -15.18 -1.97 14.01
C TRP A 23 -15.64 -3.39 14.34
N GLY A 24 -15.67 -3.76 15.62
CA GLY A 24 -16.16 -5.05 16.10
C GLY A 24 -17.64 -5.22 15.79
N MET A 25 -18.46 -4.23 16.14
CA MET A 25 -19.90 -4.22 15.85
C MET A 25 -20.15 -4.07 14.34
N LEU A 26 -19.37 -3.25 13.64
CA LEU A 26 -19.49 -3.11 12.19
C LEU A 26 -19.23 -4.43 11.46
N ARG A 27 -18.19 -5.17 11.86
CA ARG A 27 -17.88 -6.52 11.35
C ARG A 27 -19.00 -7.50 11.64
N GLY A 28 -19.56 -7.48 12.86
CA GLY A 28 -20.70 -8.31 13.26
C GLY A 28 -21.98 -8.02 12.47
N LEU A 29 -22.13 -6.81 11.93
CA LEU A 29 -23.28 -6.40 11.11
C LEU A 29 -23.21 -6.90 9.66
N VAL A 30 -22.01 -7.18 9.13
CA VAL A 30 -21.78 -7.57 7.72
C VAL A 30 -22.66 -8.75 7.26
N PRO A 31 -22.80 -9.86 8.02
CA PRO A 31 -23.68 -10.96 7.60
C PRO A 31 -25.13 -10.54 7.38
N ARG A 32 -25.65 -9.65 8.24
CA ARG A 32 -27.00 -9.09 8.10
C ARG A 32 -27.09 -8.16 6.89
N LEU A 33 -26.07 -7.32 6.64
CA LEU A 33 -26.02 -6.49 5.43
C LEU A 33 -26.11 -7.33 4.16
N ARG A 34 -25.44 -8.51 4.14
CA ARG A 34 -25.49 -9.46 3.02
C ARG A 34 -26.87 -10.11 2.90
N GLN A 35 -27.39 -10.66 4.00
CA GLN A 35 -28.68 -11.36 4.05
C GLN A 35 -29.81 -10.48 3.53
N TYR A 36 -29.86 -9.22 3.97
CA TYR A 36 -30.93 -8.28 3.61
C TYR A 36 -30.61 -7.44 2.37
N GLN A 37 -29.44 -7.63 1.75
CA GLN A 37 -28.97 -6.84 0.61
C GLN A 37 -29.14 -5.34 0.87
N ALA A 38 -28.67 -4.90 2.04
CA ALA A 38 -28.78 -3.51 2.46
C ALA A 38 -27.93 -2.61 1.56
N TYR A 39 -26.83 -3.11 1.00
CA TYR A 39 -26.00 -2.43 0.02
C TYR A 39 -25.74 -3.36 -1.18
N LYS A 40 -25.09 -2.85 -2.23
CA LYS A 40 -24.56 -3.70 -3.29
C LYS A 40 -23.46 -4.60 -2.71
N LYS A 41 -23.28 -5.80 -3.28
CA LYS A 41 -22.27 -6.77 -2.82
C LYS A 41 -20.88 -6.13 -2.66
N ALA A 42 -20.42 -5.37 -3.65
CA ALA A 42 -19.12 -4.71 -3.63
C ALA A 42 -18.98 -3.69 -2.48
N GLU A 43 -20.03 -2.95 -2.15
CA GLU A 43 -20.03 -2.00 -1.03
C GLU A 43 -19.96 -2.76 0.32
N ILE A 44 -20.66 -3.89 0.44
CA ILE A 44 -20.58 -4.74 1.63
C ILE A 44 -19.19 -5.34 1.79
N ASP A 45 -18.57 -5.76 0.67
CA ASP A 45 -17.20 -6.28 0.67
C ASP A 45 -16.20 -5.19 1.10
N GLN A 46 -16.41 -3.93 0.69
CA GLN A 46 -15.61 -2.78 1.15
C GLN A 46 -15.80 -2.48 2.64
N ILE A 47 -17.04 -2.51 3.15
CA ILE A 47 -17.32 -2.33 4.59
C ILE A 47 -16.64 -3.43 5.41
N ALA A 48 -16.75 -4.69 4.96
CA ALA A 48 -16.12 -5.82 5.62
C ALA A 48 -14.59 -5.70 5.62
N LEU A 49 -14.00 -5.29 4.50
CA LEU A 49 -12.57 -5.05 4.37
C LEU A 49 -12.11 -3.91 5.30
N LEU A 50 -12.84 -2.79 5.34
CA LEU A 50 -12.54 -1.68 6.24
C LEU A 50 -12.55 -2.14 7.70
N ALA A 51 -13.65 -2.75 8.16
CA ALA A 51 -13.77 -3.20 9.54
C ALA A 51 -12.64 -4.17 9.93
N ASN A 52 -12.34 -5.16 9.08
CA ASN A 52 -11.26 -6.10 9.35
C ASN A 52 -9.88 -5.44 9.33
N LYS A 53 -9.66 -4.46 8.45
CA LYS A 53 -8.41 -3.71 8.38
C LYS A 53 -8.19 -2.91 9.66
N GLU A 54 -9.20 -2.16 10.11
CA GLU A 54 -9.06 -1.33 11.31
C GLU A 54 -8.93 -2.18 12.58
N ILE A 55 -9.63 -3.32 12.69
CA ILE A 55 -9.42 -4.28 13.79
C ILE A 55 -7.95 -4.77 13.87
N LEU A 56 -7.30 -4.97 12.73
CA LEU A 56 -5.87 -5.35 12.71
C LEU A 56 -4.96 -4.18 13.10
N ILE A 57 -5.35 -2.94 12.79
CA ILE A 57 -4.58 -1.73 13.12
C ILE A 57 -4.70 -1.41 14.61
N ASP A 58 -5.89 -1.58 15.19
CA ASP A 58 -6.18 -1.30 16.60
C ASP A 58 -5.58 -2.34 17.56
N ALA A 59 -5.02 -3.43 17.03
CA ALA A 59 -4.35 -4.42 17.84
C ALA A 59 -3.11 -3.81 18.51
N THR A 60 -3.15 -3.68 19.84
CA THR A 60 -2.07 -3.08 20.64
C THR A 60 -1.02 -4.09 21.09
N ALA A 61 -1.30 -5.38 20.93
CA ALA A 61 -0.43 -6.48 21.31
C ALA A 61 -0.40 -7.56 20.22
N ALA A 62 0.72 -8.29 20.17
CA ALA A 62 0.95 -9.41 19.28
C ALA A 62 -0.18 -10.47 19.32
N GLU A 63 -0.64 -10.80 20.52
CA GLU A 63 -1.67 -11.81 20.75
C GLU A 63 -3.03 -11.33 20.24
N GLN A 64 -3.34 -10.04 20.40
CA GLN A 64 -4.55 -9.42 19.88
C GLN A 64 -4.53 -9.42 18.35
N LEU A 65 -3.39 -9.05 17.76
CA LEU A 65 -3.20 -9.06 16.31
C LEU A 65 -3.38 -10.47 15.73
N GLN A 66 -2.79 -11.47 16.39
CA GLN A 66 -2.92 -12.87 16.00
C GLN A 66 -4.37 -13.35 16.11
N ALA A 67 -5.05 -13.05 17.22
CA ALA A 67 -6.45 -13.43 17.41
C ALA A 67 -7.38 -12.75 16.37
N ALA A 68 -7.14 -11.47 16.08
CA ALA A 68 -7.85 -10.73 15.05
C ALA A 68 -7.65 -11.39 13.67
N TRP A 69 -6.40 -11.69 13.31
CA TRP A 69 -6.09 -12.41 12.08
C TRP A 69 -6.77 -13.78 12.04
N ASP A 70 -6.71 -14.55 13.11
CA ASP A 70 -7.27 -15.90 13.16
C ASP A 70 -8.79 -15.95 13.07
N SER A 71 -9.47 -14.90 13.52
CA SER A 71 -10.91 -14.74 13.36
C SER A 71 -11.38 -14.52 11.91
N LEU A 72 -10.47 -14.17 10.98
CA LEU A 72 -10.80 -14.00 9.57
C LEU A 72 -10.99 -15.34 8.86
N ASP A 73 -11.97 -15.41 7.97
CA ASP A 73 -12.16 -16.57 7.12
C ASP A 73 -11.06 -16.69 6.05
N LYS A 74 -10.96 -17.88 5.45
CA LYS A 74 -9.91 -18.19 4.46
C LYS A 74 -9.92 -17.24 3.26
N THR A 75 -11.10 -16.79 2.82
CA THR A 75 -11.24 -15.90 1.65
C THR A 75 -10.78 -14.48 1.98
N THR A 76 -11.07 -14.01 3.19
CA THR A 76 -10.66 -12.68 3.64
C THR A 76 -9.14 -12.64 3.88
N LYS A 77 -8.55 -13.72 4.41
CA LYS A 77 -7.09 -13.85 4.58
C LYS A 77 -6.28 -13.82 3.28
N THR A 78 -6.90 -14.00 2.10
CA THR A 78 -6.20 -13.89 0.82
C THR A 78 -6.16 -12.47 0.26
N GLN A 79 -6.87 -11.51 0.88
CA GLN A 79 -6.92 -10.15 0.35
C GLN A 79 -5.58 -9.43 0.58
N PRO A 80 -4.91 -8.93 -0.48
CA PRO A 80 -3.59 -8.29 -0.39
C PRO A 80 -3.53 -7.15 0.63
N LYS A 81 -4.57 -6.32 0.68
CA LYS A 81 -4.65 -5.20 1.63
C LYS A 81 -4.61 -5.67 3.09
N LEU A 82 -5.30 -6.75 3.44
CA LEU A 82 -5.30 -7.29 4.81
C LEU A 82 -3.98 -8.00 5.13
N ILE A 83 -3.42 -8.72 4.17
CA ILE A 83 -2.09 -9.33 4.29
C ILE A 83 -1.03 -8.26 4.59
N ALA A 84 -1.04 -7.14 3.86
CA ALA A 84 -0.11 -6.04 4.08
C ALA A 84 -0.32 -5.36 5.44
N THR A 85 -1.57 -5.18 5.88
CA THR A 85 -1.87 -4.62 7.21
C THR A 85 -1.37 -5.53 8.32
N TYR A 86 -1.68 -6.83 8.25
CA TYR A 86 -1.25 -7.80 9.24
C TYR A 86 0.29 -7.94 9.28
N ALA A 87 0.95 -8.00 8.13
CA ALA A 87 2.42 -8.03 8.06
C ALA A 87 3.06 -6.77 8.68
N ARG A 88 2.47 -5.58 8.47
CA ARG A 88 2.92 -4.35 9.13
C ARG A 88 2.71 -4.38 10.65
N GLY A 89 1.57 -4.87 11.12
CA GLY A 89 1.35 -5.08 12.55
C GLY A 89 2.36 -6.06 13.16
N LEU A 90 2.68 -7.16 12.46
CA LEU A 90 3.70 -8.11 12.89
C LEU A 90 5.08 -7.45 13.01
N LEU A 91 5.46 -6.59 12.06
CA LEU A 91 6.70 -5.81 12.15
C LEU A 91 6.72 -4.88 13.37
N GLN A 92 5.62 -4.18 13.65
CA GLN A 92 5.50 -3.28 14.81
C GLN A 92 5.66 -4.02 16.14
N HIS A 93 5.26 -5.28 16.21
CA HIS A 93 5.44 -6.15 17.38
C HIS A 93 6.71 -7.02 17.32
N GLY A 94 7.67 -6.72 16.45
CA GLY A 94 8.96 -7.42 16.39
C GLY A 94 8.92 -8.82 15.76
N GLN A 95 7.81 -9.22 15.14
CA GLN A 95 7.62 -10.54 14.54
C GLN A 95 8.01 -10.58 13.05
N ALA A 96 9.20 -10.06 12.72
CA ALA A 96 9.62 -9.89 11.33
C ALA A 96 9.67 -11.19 10.50
N LYS A 97 10.09 -12.31 11.12
CA LYS A 97 10.12 -13.63 10.45
C LYS A 97 8.72 -14.10 10.03
N GLN A 98 7.71 -13.83 10.85
CA GLN A 98 6.33 -14.18 10.55
C GLN A 98 5.76 -13.26 9.47
N ALA A 99 6.04 -11.96 9.54
CA ALA A 99 5.65 -10.99 8.53
C ALA A 99 6.18 -11.39 7.15
N GLU A 100 7.46 -11.75 7.08
CA GLU A 100 8.09 -12.28 5.88
C GLU A 100 7.38 -13.52 5.34
N ALA A 101 7.19 -14.52 6.19
CA ALA A 101 6.58 -15.79 5.78
C ALA A 101 5.19 -15.57 5.17
N VAL A 102 4.38 -14.69 5.77
CA VAL A 102 3.04 -14.36 5.32
C VAL A 102 3.05 -13.66 3.95
N VAL A 103 3.89 -12.63 3.78
CA VAL A 103 3.99 -11.89 2.51
C VAL A 103 4.55 -12.78 1.39
N ASN A 104 5.59 -13.56 1.68
CA ASN A 104 6.18 -14.50 0.71
C ASN A 104 5.18 -15.58 0.27
N GLN A 105 4.42 -16.14 1.22
CA GLN A 105 3.41 -17.14 0.89
C GLN A 105 2.29 -16.53 0.04
N ALA A 106 1.87 -15.30 0.33
CA ALA A 106 0.88 -14.59 -0.47
C ALA A 106 1.35 -14.36 -1.90
N LEU A 107 2.53 -13.75 -2.10
CA LEU A 107 3.12 -13.49 -3.41
C LEU A 107 3.38 -14.77 -4.24
N LYS A 108 3.67 -15.89 -3.56
CA LYS A 108 3.82 -17.20 -4.21
C LYS A 108 2.49 -17.76 -4.72
N LYS A 109 1.40 -17.59 -3.96
CA LYS A 109 0.06 -18.10 -4.33
C LYS A 109 -0.61 -17.22 -5.37
N HIS A 110 -0.61 -15.91 -5.15
CA HIS A 110 -1.21 -14.91 -6.04
C HIS A 110 -0.30 -13.69 -6.08
N TRP A 111 0.31 -13.46 -7.23
CA TRP A 111 1.15 -12.28 -7.42
C TRP A 111 0.30 -11.02 -7.41
N ASP A 112 0.60 -10.12 -6.48
CA ASP A 112 -0.05 -8.82 -6.38
C ASP A 112 0.98 -7.76 -6.04
N GLU A 113 1.09 -6.75 -6.90
CA GLU A 113 2.11 -5.72 -6.77
C GLU A 113 1.92 -4.81 -5.55
N SER A 114 0.69 -4.74 -5.00
CA SER A 114 0.42 -3.97 -3.78
C SER A 114 1.12 -4.53 -2.54
N LEU A 115 1.56 -5.79 -2.58
CA LEU A 115 2.36 -6.40 -1.52
C LEU A 115 3.85 -6.09 -1.62
N LEU A 116 4.32 -5.57 -2.76
CA LEU A 116 5.74 -5.34 -2.99
C LEU A 116 6.32 -4.22 -2.11
N ASP A 117 5.54 -3.17 -1.85
CA ASP A 117 5.96 -2.14 -0.87
C ASP A 117 6.12 -2.74 0.52
N CYS A 118 5.11 -3.50 0.96
CA CYS A 118 5.17 -4.17 2.25
C CYS A 118 6.37 -5.12 2.33
N TYR A 119 6.73 -5.80 1.24
CA TYR A 119 7.90 -6.66 1.18
C TYR A 119 9.22 -5.87 1.30
N ALA A 120 9.33 -4.73 0.63
CA ALA A 120 10.51 -3.86 0.71
C ALA A 120 10.75 -3.33 2.14
N ASP A 121 9.66 -3.09 2.87
CA ASP A 121 9.65 -2.56 4.23
C ASP A 121 9.92 -3.61 5.32
N LEU A 122 10.03 -4.91 4.97
CA LEU A 122 10.39 -5.99 5.89
C LEU A 122 11.87 -5.84 6.32
N SER A 123 12.15 -4.89 7.21
CA SER A 123 13.49 -4.50 7.66
C SER A 123 14.18 -5.55 8.54
N GLY A 124 13.43 -6.51 9.10
CA GLY A 124 13.99 -7.62 9.89
C GLY A 124 14.61 -8.75 9.07
N MET A 125 14.66 -8.62 7.74
CA MET A 125 15.34 -9.54 6.85
C MET A 125 16.74 -9.05 6.47
N ASP A 126 17.60 -10.00 6.07
CA ASP A 126 18.83 -9.70 5.36
C ASP A 126 18.50 -9.06 4.00
N ALA A 127 18.86 -7.78 3.85
CA ALA A 127 18.58 -7.00 2.65
C ALA A 127 19.21 -7.59 1.38
N ASN A 128 20.34 -8.31 1.48
CA ASN A 128 20.94 -8.99 0.32
C ASN A 128 20.09 -10.17 -0.15
N LYS A 129 19.49 -10.92 0.78
CA LYS A 129 18.56 -12.01 0.46
C LYS A 129 17.28 -11.46 -0.17
N GLN A 130 16.76 -10.37 0.38
CA GLN A 130 15.60 -9.67 -0.19
C GLN A 130 15.87 -9.22 -1.63
N LEU A 131 17.00 -8.57 -1.86
CA LEU A 131 17.40 -8.10 -3.19
C LEU A 131 17.55 -9.28 -4.16
N SER A 132 18.24 -10.35 -3.75
CA SER A 132 18.42 -11.55 -4.59
C SER A 132 17.07 -12.17 -4.99
N GLN A 133 16.11 -12.18 -4.07
CA GLN A 133 14.76 -12.67 -4.34
C GLN A 133 13.99 -11.76 -5.31
N VAL A 134 14.10 -10.44 -5.17
CA VAL A 134 13.49 -9.46 -6.07
C VAL A 134 14.10 -9.52 -7.47
N GLU A 135 15.43 -9.63 -7.58
CA GLU A 135 16.12 -9.83 -8.87
C GLU A 135 15.68 -11.15 -9.54
N ASN A 136 15.42 -12.20 -8.76
CA ASN A 136 14.86 -13.45 -9.29
C ASN A 136 13.41 -13.28 -9.77
N TRP A 137 12.59 -12.47 -9.08
CA TRP A 137 11.24 -12.13 -9.55
C TRP A 137 11.28 -11.35 -10.86
N LEU A 138 12.18 -10.37 -11.00
CA LEU A 138 12.39 -9.63 -12.25
C LEU A 138 12.72 -10.58 -13.41
N LYS A 139 13.64 -11.53 -13.18
CA LYS A 139 14.02 -12.53 -14.21
C LYS A 139 12.86 -13.44 -14.62
N LYS A 140 12.03 -13.87 -13.68
CA LYS A 140 10.96 -14.86 -13.93
C LYS A 140 9.69 -14.24 -14.47
N ARG A 141 9.36 -13.02 -14.08
CA ARG A 141 8.08 -12.37 -14.38
C ARG A 141 8.21 -11.22 -15.37
N GLY A 142 9.42 -10.76 -15.63
CA GLY A 142 9.69 -9.55 -16.39
C GLY A 142 9.70 -8.31 -15.49
N GLU A 143 9.95 -7.17 -16.12
CA GLU A 143 10.00 -5.88 -15.46
C GLU A 143 8.61 -5.29 -15.28
N SER A 144 8.36 -4.73 -14.10
CA SER A 144 7.24 -3.82 -13.87
C SER A 144 7.75 -2.61 -13.11
N ALA A 145 7.12 -1.46 -13.30
CA ALA A 145 7.53 -0.22 -12.66
C ALA A 145 7.62 -0.39 -11.13
N LYS A 146 6.66 -1.13 -10.54
CA LYS A 146 6.63 -1.39 -9.10
C LYS A 146 7.74 -2.31 -8.62
N LEU A 147 8.00 -3.39 -9.36
CA LEU A 147 9.03 -4.34 -8.99
C LEU A 147 10.44 -3.74 -9.11
N LEU A 148 10.66 -2.92 -10.15
CA LEU A 148 11.89 -2.13 -10.32
C LEU A 148 12.08 -1.11 -9.20
N GLN A 149 11.00 -0.42 -8.78
CA GLN A 149 11.05 0.51 -7.64
C GLN A 149 11.50 -0.21 -6.35
N VAL A 150 10.97 -1.41 -6.09
CA VAL A 150 11.37 -2.22 -4.93
C VAL A 150 12.81 -2.71 -5.04
N ALA A 151 13.26 -3.11 -6.23
CA ALA A 151 14.67 -3.44 -6.45
C ALA A 151 15.57 -2.24 -6.14
N ALA A 152 15.22 -1.04 -6.60
CA ALA A 152 15.95 0.19 -6.32
C ALA A 152 16.03 0.50 -4.81
N LYS A 153 14.89 0.43 -4.08
CA LYS A 153 14.84 0.61 -2.62
C LYS A 153 15.78 -0.36 -1.89
N LEU A 154 15.80 -1.63 -2.31
CA LEU A 154 16.68 -2.63 -1.71
C LEU A 154 18.14 -2.41 -2.07
N CYS A 155 18.46 -2.02 -3.30
CA CYS A 155 19.81 -1.63 -3.71
C CYS A 155 20.34 -0.44 -2.88
N VAL A 156 19.50 0.55 -2.59
CA VAL A 156 19.84 1.64 -1.65
C VAL A 156 20.20 1.10 -0.28
N ARG A 157 19.38 0.19 0.28
CA ARG A 157 19.64 -0.42 1.61
C ARG A 157 20.96 -1.18 1.69
N VAL A 158 21.35 -1.85 0.60
CA VAL A 158 22.65 -2.57 0.51
C VAL A 158 23.78 -1.75 -0.12
N LYS A 159 23.57 -0.43 -0.32
CA LYS A 159 24.57 0.52 -0.86
C LYS A 159 25.07 0.22 -2.28
N LEU A 160 24.24 -0.41 -3.11
CA LEU A 160 24.50 -0.67 -4.53
C LEU A 160 23.96 0.49 -5.39
N TRP A 161 24.58 1.67 -5.25
CA TRP A 161 24.07 2.93 -5.80
C TRP A 161 23.85 2.94 -7.32
N GLY A 162 24.80 2.42 -8.09
CA GLY A 162 24.69 2.36 -9.55
C GLY A 162 23.52 1.48 -10.02
N LYS A 163 23.31 0.33 -9.36
CA LYS A 163 22.13 -0.52 -9.60
C LYS A 163 20.85 0.16 -9.15
N ALA A 164 20.86 0.83 -8.00
CA ALA A 164 19.71 1.58 -7.53
C ALA A 164 19.26 2.64 -8.56
N ARG A 165 20.22 3.40 -9.11
CA ARG A 165 19.98 4.41 -10.16
C ARG A 165 19.38 3.78 -11.41
N SER A 166 20.01 2.72 -11.93
CA SER A 166 19.50 2.02 -13.10
C SER A 166 18.08 1.49 -12.91
N TYR A 167 17.77 0.86 -11.77
CA TYR A 167 16.43 0.34 -11.50
C TYR A 167 15.37 1.44 -11.37
N ILE A 168 15.68 2.55 -10.67
CA ILE A 168 14.70 3.62 -10.50
C ILE A 168 14.47 4.43 -11.78
N GLU A 169 15.50 4.64 -12.60
CA GLU A 169 15.37 5.28 -13.91
C GLU A 169 14.52 4.42 -14.85
N SER A 170 14.74 3.09 -14.89
CA SER A 170 13.88 2.17 -15.63
C SER A 170 12.44 2.18 -15.11
N SER A 171 12.25 2.19 -13.78
CA SER A 171 10.91 2.30 -13.16
C SER A 171 10.19 3.57 -13.62
N LEU A 172 10.88 4.72 -13.57
CA LEU A 172 10.35 6.02 -14.00
C LEU A 172 10.03 6.07 -15.50
N ALA A 173 10.86 5.44 -16.33
CA ALA A 173 10.64 5.33 -17.77
C ALA A 173 9.39 4.49 -18.10
N MET A 174 9.12 3.45 -17.32
CA MET A 174 7.91 2.63 -17.46
C MET A 174 6.66 3.35 -16.95
N GLN A 175 6.71 3.86 -15.71
CA GLN A 175 5.60 4.57 -15.10
C GLN A 175 6.12 5.60 -14.09
N ALA A 176 6.01 6.87 -14.47
CA ALA A 176 6.32 7.98 -13.58
C ALA A 176 5.33 8.00 -12.40
N SER A 177 5.85 8.04 -11.18
CA SER A 177 5.07 8.19 -9.96
C SER A 177 5.77 9.17 -9.00
N PRO A 178 5.02 9.89 -8.15
CA PRO A 178 5.60 10.74 -7.11
C PRO A 178 6.60 9.97 -6.23
N GLU A 179 6.26 8.74 -5.86
CA GLU A 179 7.07 7.89 -5.00
C GLU A 179 8.38 7.46 -5.69
N SER A 180 8.35 7.17 -6.99
CA SER A 180 9.58 6.86 -7.73
C SER A 180 10.48 8.09 -7.88
N TYR A 181 9.90 9.28 -8.11
CA TYR A 181 10.67 10.52 -8.18
C TYR A 181 11.26 10.94 -6.83
N GLN A 182 10.55 10.69 -5.74
CA GLN A 182 11.08 10.88 -4.39
C GLN A 182 12.32 10.00 -4.16
N LEU A 183 12.22 8.69 -4.42
CA LEU A 183 13.34 7.77 -4.26
C LEU A 183 14.54 8.15 -5.15
N HIS A 184 14.27 8.59 -6.39
CA HIS A 184 15.32 9.05 -7.30
C HIS A 184 16.01 10.32 -6.77
N GLY A 185 15.24 11.29 -6.27
CA GLY A 185 15.79 12.50 -5.68
C GLY A 185 16.64 12.22 -4.44
N GLU A 186 16.17 11.37 -3.54
CA GLU A 186 16.91 10.95 -2.34
C GLU A 186 18.23 10.24 -2.71
N LEU A 187 18.20 9.36 -3.71
CA LEU A 187 19.39 8.69 -4.23
C LEU A 187 20.41 9.70 -4.80
N LEU A 188 19.95 10.64 -5.62
CA LEU A 188 20.82 11.67 -6.22
C LEU A 188 21.42 12.61 -5.18
N GLN A 189 20.66 12.97 -4.13
CA GLN A 189 21.21 13.72 -3.00
C GLN A 189 22.34 12.95 -2.31
N HIS A 190 22.16 11.65 -2.07
CA HIS A 190 23.20 10.81 -1.51
C HIS A 190 24.45 10.71 -2.40
N LEU A 191 24.30 10.87 -3.72
CA LEU A 191 25.40 10.90 -4.68
C LEU A 191 26.04 12.30 -4.86
N GLY A 192 25.49 13.34 -4.22
CA GLY A 192 25.96 14.72 -4.36
C GLY A 192 25.43 15.45 -5.61
N GLU A 193 24.50 14.84 -6.35
CA GLU A 193 23.92 15.35 -7.59
C GLU A 193 22.70 16.25 -7.29
N VAL A 194 22.93 17.33 -6.54
CA VAL A 194 21.87 18.14 -5.91
C VAL A 194 20.91 18.80 -6.92
N ASN A 195 21.43 19.22 -8.08
CA ASN A 195 20.61 19.84 -9.13
C ASN A 195 19.62 18.81 -9.73
N GLU A 196 20.11 17.63 -10.08
CA GLU A 196 19.29 16.54 -10.64
C GLU A 196 18.29 16.02 -9.59
N ALA A 197 18.69 15.98 -8.33
CA ALA A 197 17.79 15.65 -7.23
C ALA A 197 16.64 16.65 -7.13
N SER A 198 16.94 17.95 -7.20
CA SER A 198 15.93 19.02 -7.15
C SER A 198 14.94 18.92 -8.31
N GLU A 199 15.43 18.61 -9.52
CA GLU A 199 14.56 18.35 -10.67
C GLU A 199 13.66 17.13 -10.47
N SER A 200 14.19 16.07 -9.87
CA SER A 200 13.43 14.85 -9.58
C SER A 200 12.30 15.12 -8.60
N PHE A 201 12.58 15.79 -7.47
CA PHE A 201 11.55 16.19 -6.52
C PHE A 201 10.51 17.12 -7.14
N LYS A 202 10.94 18.07 -7.98
CA LYS A 202 10.03 18.97 -8.71
C LYS A 202 9.07 18.18 -9.61
N LYS A 203 9.57 17.20 -10.38
CA LYS A 203 8.73 16.34 -11.22
C LYS A 203 7.73 15.53 -10.39
N GLY A 204 8.17 14.97 -9.25
CA GLY A 204 7.27 14.27 -8.32
C GLY A 204 6.16 15.16 -7.77
N LEU A 205 6.47 16.40 -7.39
CA LEU A 205 5.49 17.36 -6.88
C LEU A 205 4.50 17.82 -7.96
N GLN A 206 4.96 17.97 -9.20
CA GLN A 206 4.09 18.30 -10.34
C GLN A 206 3.04 17.21 -10.60
N LEU A 207 3.41 15.94 -10.43
CA LEU A 207 2.46 14.82 -10.53
C LEU A 207 1.40 14.86 -9.43
N LEU A 208 1.77 15.20 -8.20
CA LEU A 208 0.82 15.30 -7.07
C LEU A 208 -0.14 16.48 -7.21
N THR A 209 0.37 17.62 -7.70
CA THR A 209 -0.42 18.86 -7.79
C THR A 209 -1.23 18.97 -9.08
N GLY A 210 -0.97 18.11 -10.07
CA GLY A 210 -1.54 18.22 -11.41
C GLY A 210 -1.10 19.50 -12.16
N GLN A 211 -0.13 20.23 -11.64
CA GLN A 211 0.34 21.50 -12.19
C GLN A 211 1.60 21.28 -13.03
N THR A 212 1.40 21.05 -14.33
CA THR A 212 2.45 21.28 -15.33
C THR A 212 2.62 22.79 -15.53
N GLY A 213 3.42 23.43 -14.67
CA GLY A 213 3.95 24.78 -14.90
C GLY A 213 2.93 25.91 -14.79
N ASN A 214 2.54 26.29 -13.57
CA ASN A 214 1.69 27.45 -13.32
C ASN A 214 2.40 28.82 -13.47
N MET A 215 3.73 28.85 -13.53
CA MET A 215 4.48 30.11 -13.62
C MET A 215 4.16 30.87 -14.92
N THR A 216 3.93 30.16 -16.03
CA THR A 216 3.61 30.76 -17.33
C THR A 216 2.22 31.42 -17.33
N ARG A 217 1.27 30.92 -16.52
CA ARG A 217 -0.07 31.51 -16.38
C ARG A 217 -0.08 32.73 -15.45
N ILE A 218 0.72 32.71 -14.39
CA ILE A 218 0.83 33.83 -13.42
C ILE A 218 1.54 35.03 -14.06
N LEU A 219 2.50 34.80 -14.94
CA LEU A 219 3.25 35.86 -15.63
C LEU A 219 2.55 36.40 -16.90
N ALA A 220 1.43 35.80 -17.31
CA ALA A 220 0.63 36.23 -18.46
C ALA A 220 -0.57 37.11 -18.06
N LEU A 221 -0.40 37.99 -17.06
CA LEU A 221 -1.39 39.03 -16.78
C LEU A 221 -1.40 40.03 -17.95
N PRO A 222 -2.57 40.37 -18.53
CA PRO A 222 -2.64 41.40 -19.55
C PRO A 222 -2.19 42.73 -18.95
N GLN A 223 -1.23 43.39 -19.61
CA GLN A 223 -0.98 44.80 -19.34
C GLN A 223 -2.24 45.56 -19.78
N ASN A 224 -3.05 45.97 -18.80
CA ASN A 224 -4.17 46.87 -19.03
C ASN A 224 -3.63 48.15 -19.67
N LYS A 225 -4.16 48.47 -20.85
CA LYS A 225 -4.05 49.79 -21.48
C LYS A 225 -5.00 50.78 -20.82
#